data_AF-A0AAW0WY39-F1
#
_entry.id   AF-A0AAW0WY39-F1
#
_cell.length_a   1.000
_cell.length_b   1.000
_cell.length_c   1.000
_cell.angle_alpha   90.00
_cell.angle_beta   90.00
_cell.angle_gamma   90.00
#
_symmetry.space_group_name_H-M   'P 1'
#
loop_
_entity.id
_entity.type
_entity.pdbx_description
1 polymer ?
#
loop_
_entity_poly.entity_id
_entity_poly.type
_entity_poly.pdbx_seq_one_letter_code
_entity_poly.pdbx_strand_id
1 'polypeptide(L)'
;MLFGAWAYLVRDWRKLQLLCTLPVALLLLHIPFVDESPRWLMMQGRYKVAANTLMKAARWHSVTLPPRNELEQLLAKFHSEDVEERSETRDSTTGARCCLRTWWEDLSILARIPILRRITIALFGCWFCTGVTYWGISLSGTTFRLP
;
A
#
# COMPACT_ATOMS: atom_id res chain seq x y z
N MET A 1 -14.24 0.63 -19.32
CA MET A 1 -14.85 1.16 -20.55
C MET A 1 -13.91 2.06 -21.36
N LEU A 2 -13.08 2.92 -20.75
CA LEU A 2 -12.08 3.74 -21.48
C LEU A 2 -11.08 2.94 -22.33
N PHE A 3 -10.57 1.82 -21.81
CA PHE A 3 -9.62 0.96 -22.54
C PHE A 3 -10.20 0.36 -23.82
N GLY A 4 -11.48 -0.01 -23.82
CA GLY A 4 -12.16 -0.53 -25.02
C GLY A 4 -12.34 0.54 -26.09
N ALA A 5 -12.64 1.77 -25.69
CA ALA A 5 -12.71 2.91 -26.63
C ALA A 5 -11.33 3.23 -27.23
N TRP A 6 -10.25 3.16 -26.44
CA TRP A 6 -8.89 3.34 -26.95
C TRP A 6 -8.44 2.22 -27.89
N ALA A 7 -8.79 0.97 -27.60
CA ALA A 7 -8.54 -0.16 -28.50
C ALA A 7 -9.29 -0.05 -29.83
N TYR A 8 -10.45 0.61 -29.84
CA TYR A 8 -11.19 0.88 -31.07
C TYR A 8 -10.54 2.00 -31.91
N LEU A 9 -10.04 3.07 -31.26
CA LEU A 9 -9.36 4.18 -31.94
C LEU A 9 -7.97 3.80 -32.47
N VAL A 10 -7.24 2.93 -31.75
CA VAL A 10 -5.87 2.56 -32.09
C VAL A 10 -5.81 1.05 -32.32
N ARG A 11 -5.87 0.65 -33.60
CA ARG A 11 -5.87 -0.75 -34.04
C ARG A 11 -4.50 -1.45 -33.88
N ASP A 12 -3.42 -0.66 -33.80
CA ASP A 12 -2.05 -1.19 -33.65
C ASP A 12 -1.73 -1.48 -32.17
N TRP A 13 -1.50 -2.76 -31.85
CA TRP A 13 -1.16 -3.20 -30.48
C TRP A 13 0.09 -2.51 -29.91
N ARG A 14 1.08 -2.19 -30.76
CA ARG A 14 2.32 -1.49 -30.34
C ARG A 14 2.05 -0.08 -29.83
N LYS A 15 1.15 0.65 -30.51
CA LYS A 15 0.76 2.02 -30.12
C LYS A 15 -0.05 2.00 -28.82
N LEU A 16 -0.90 0.98 -28.64
CA LEU A 16 -1.64 0.77 -27.39
C LEU A 16 -0.68 0.54 -26.21
N GLN A 17 0.33 -0.31 -26.40
CA GLN A 17 1.32 -0.60 -25.36
C GLN A 17 2.13 0.65 -24.99
N LEU A 18 2.55 1.45 -25.97
CA LEU A 18 3.20 2.74 -25.75
C LEU A 18 2.33 3.69 -24.90
N LEU A 19 1.06 3.80 -25.26
CA LEU A 19 0.10 4.65 -24.55
C LEU A 19 -0.11 4.20 -23.09
N CYS A 20 -0.07 2.89 -22.83
CA CYS A 20 -0.13 2.35 -21.46
C CYS A 20 1.16 2.61 -20.67
N THR A 21 2.33 2.50 -21.32
CA THR A 21 3.62 2.72 -20.67
C THR A 21 3.91 4.18 -20.39
N LEU A 22 3.34 5.11 -21.16
CA LEU A 22 3.52 6.55 -21.02
C LEU A 22 3.19 7.08 -19.62
N PRO A 23 1.98 6.88 -19.06
CA PRO A 23 1.66 7.34 -17.71
C PRO A 23 2.54 6.66 -16.65
N VAL A 24 2.89 5.37 -16.83
CA VAL A 24 3.79 4.65 -15.91
C VAL A 24 5.20 5.27 -15.93
N ALA A 25 5.74 5.56 -17.11
CA ALA A 25 7.03 6.20 -17.26
C ALA A 25 7.04 7.61 -16.64
N LEU A 26 5.97 8.39 -16.85
CA LEU A 26 5.81 9.70 -16.20
C LEU A 26 5.79 9.59 -14.68
N LEU A 27 5.12 8.57 -14.11
CA LEU A 27 5.15 8.31 -12.67
C LEU A 27 6.56 7.97 -12.18
N LEU A 28 7.30 7.13 -12.91
CA LEU A 28 8.68 6.76 -12.54
C LEU A 28 9.61 7.98 -12.56
N LEU A 29 9.45 8.87 -13.53
CA LEU A 29 10.19 10.13 -13.60
C LEU A 29 9.85 11.09 -12.45
N HIS A 30 8.68 10.96 -11.83
CA HIS A 30 8.26 11.78 -10.69
C HIS A 30 8.85 11.30 -9.35
N ILE A 31 9.29 10.04 -9.23
CA ILE A 31 9.85 9.47 -8.00
C ILE A 31 10.94 10.34 -7.34
N PRO A 32 11.97 10.85 -8.04
CA PRO A 32 13.02 11.65 -7.40
C PRO A 32 12.55 13.01 -6.86
N PHE A 33 11.36 13.49 -7.26
CA PHE A 33 10.80 14.75 -6.77
C PHE A 33 9.96 14.60 -5.50
N VAL A 34 9.58 13.37 -5.15
CA VAL A 34 8.76 13.08 -3.96
C VAL A 34 9.68 12.92 -2.76
N ASP A 35 9.50 13.78 -1.74
CA ASP A 35 10.20 13.61 -0.47
C ASP A 35 9.74 12.30 0.21
N GLU A 36 10.69 11.56 0.78
CA GLU A 36 10.39 10.34 1.54
C GLU A 36 9.44 10.63 2.72
N SER A 37 8.59 9.65 3.06
CA SER A 37 7.63 9.85 4.15
C SER A 37 8.34 10.12 5.49
N PRO A 38 7.90 11.12 6.28
CA PRO A 38 8.53 11.46 7.55
C PRO A 38 8.49 10.30 8.55
N ARG A 39 7.45 9.47 8.51
CA ARG A 39 7.32 8.26 9.35
C ARG A 39 8.40 7.22 9.05
N TRP A 40 8.71 6.97 7.78
CA TRP A 40 9.76 6.03 7.41
C TRP A 40 11.14 6.55 7.84
N LEU A 41 11.38 7.86 7.67
CA LEU A 41 12.61 8.51 8.13
C LEU A 41 12.79 8.44 9.65
N MET A 42 11.72 8.53 10.44
CA MET A 42 11.76 8.29 11.89
C MET A 42 12.19 6.86 12.23
N MET A 43 11.59 5.87 11.57
CA MET A 43 11.91 4.44 11.79
C MET A 43 13.35 4.08 11.41
N GLN A 44 13.96 4.83 10.49
CA GLN A 44 15.37 4.68 10.10
C GLN A 44 16.34 5.47 11.00
N GLY A 45 15.84 6.14 12.06
CA GLY A 45 16.65 6.97 12.95
C GLY A 45 17.15 8.28 12.32
N ARG A 46 16.63 8.67 11.15
CA ARG A 46 17.05 9.88 10.41
C ARG A 46 16.20 11.10 10.78
N TYR A 47 16.16 11.45 12.07
CA TYR A 47 15.27 12.50 12.61
C TYR A 47 15.48 13.88 11.99
N LYS A 48 16.73 14.26 11.67
CA LYS A 48 17.07 15.54 11.02
C LYS A 48 16.41 15.71 9.65
N VAL A 49 16.33 14.62 8.89
CA VAL A 49 15.72 14.61 7.55
C VAL A 49 14.20 14.61 7.68
N ALA A 50 13.67 13.82 8.62
CA ALA A 50 12.24 13.81 8.94
C ALA A 50 11.71 15.20 9.32
N ALA A 51 12.43 15.92 10.19
CA ALA A 51 12.08 17.28 10.61
C ALA A 51 12.08 18.27 9.43
N ASN A 52 13.05 18.17 8.52
CA ASN A 52 13.10 19.01 7.31
C ASN A 52 11.91 18.75 6.37
N THR A 53 11.57 17.48 6.14
CA THR A 53 10.40 17.10 5.34
C THR A 53 9.11 17.61 5.98
N LEU A 54 8.98 17.51 7.29
CA LEU A 54 7.81 17.99 8.03
C LEU A 54 7.70 19.51 7.99
N MET A 55 8.81 20.25 8.12
CA MET A 55 8.82 21.71 7.97
C MET A 55 8.42 22.14 6.54
N LYS A 56 8.87 21.41 5.51
CA LYS A 56 8.48 21.68 4.13
C LYS A 56 6.97 21.44 3.92
N ALA A 57 6.45 20.34 4.44
CA ALA A 57 5.01 20.05 4.41
C ALA A 57 4.19 21.07 5.21
N ALA A 58 4.67 21.50 6.38
CA ALA A 58 3.99 22.48 7.21
C ALA A 58 3.89 23.87 6.57
N ARG A 59 4.90 24.27 5.78
CA ARG A 59 4.81 25.48 4.94
C ARG A 59 3.68 25.39 3.93
N TRP A 60 3.43 24.22 3.37
CA TRP A 60 2.37 24.02 2.38
C TRP A 60 0.99 23.93 3.03
N HIS A 61 0.92 23.30 4.21
CA HIS A 61 -0.31 23.11 4.97
C HIS A 61 -0.64 24.27 5.93
N SER A 62 0.18 25.34 5.96
CA SER A 62 0.04 26.48 6.89
C SER A 62 -0.09 26.07 8.35
N VAL A 63 0.62 25.01 8.76
CA VAL A 63 0.61 24.52 10.14
C VAL A 63 1.83 25.09 10.87
N THR A 64 1.62 25.64 12.07
CA THR A 64 2.71 26.09 12.94
C THR A 64 3.35 24.90 13.62
N LEU A 65 4.59 24.59 13.25
CA LEU A 65 5.41 23.57 13.93
C LEU A 65 6.39 24.23 14.91
N PRO A 66 6.76 23.53 15.99
CA PRO A 66 7.81 23.97 16.91
C PRO A 66 9.16 24.11 16.19
N PRO A 67 10.11 24.87 16.75
CA PRO A 67 11.44 25.04 16.18
C PRO A 67 12.14 23.70 15.95
N ARG A 68 12.96 23.64 14.89
CA ARG A 68 13.61 22.42 14.37
C ARG A 68 14.24 21.54 15.46
N ASN A 69 14.88 22.16 16.44
CA ASN A 69 15.58 21.46 17.52
C ASN A 69 14.63 20.74 18.49
N GLU A 70 13.46 21.32 18.76
CA GLU A 70 12.43 20.70 19.61
C GLU A 70 11.69 19.60 18.85
N LEU A 71 11.44 19.81 17.56
CA LEU A 71 10.78 18.82 16.71
C LEU A 71 11.60 17.53 16.59
N GLU A 72 12.92 17.62 16.44
CA GLU A 72 13.81 16.44 16.42
C GLU A 72 13.73 15.63 17.73
N GLN A 73 13.64 16.30 18.88
CA GLN A 73 13.52 15.64 20.19
C GLN A 73 12.16 14.97 20.37
N LEU A 74 11.08 15.63 19.93
CA LEU A 74 9.74 15.04 19.95
C LEU A 74 9.67 13.78 19.08
N LEU A 75 10.20 13.85 17.86
CA LEU A 75 10.25 12.70 16.95
C LEU A 75 11.06 11.52 17.53
N ALA A 76 12.16 11.82 18.24
CA ALA A 76 12.95 10.79 18.92
C ALA A 76 12.19 10.16 20.10
N LYS A 77 11.45 10.95 20.89
CA LYS A 77 10.62 10.46 22.01
C LYS A 77 9.49 9.53 21.53
N PHE A 78 8.74 9.97 20.51
CA PHE A 78 7.70 9.13 19.91
C PHE A 78 8.25 7.81 19.38
N HIS A 79 9.45 7.82 18.77
CA HIS A 79 10.07 6.59 18.30
C HIS A 79 10.47 5.66 19.45
N SER A 80 11.01 6.19 20.56
CA SER A 80 11.30 5.34 21.74
C SER A 80 10.04 4.73 22.34
N GLU A 81 8.95 5.50 22.47
CA GLU A 81 7.66 4.99 22.97
C GLU A 81 7.08 3.92 22.02
N ASP A 82 7.05 4.18 20.71
CA ASP A 82 6.59 3.23 19.68
C ASP A 82 7.44 1.94 19.66
N VAL A 83 8.76 2.05 19.88
CA VAL A 83 9.66 0.90 19.93
C VAL A 83 9.47 0.10 21.22
N GLU A 84 9.27 0.77 22.35
CA GLU A 84 9.04 0.15 23.65
C GLU A 84 7.69 -0.61 23.65
N GLU A 85 6.61 0.03 23.20
CA GLU A 85 5.29 -0.60 23.03
C GLU A 85 5.34 -1.80 22.05
N ARG A 86 6.10 -1.67 20.96
CA ARG A 86 6.26 -2.75 19.99
C ARG A 86 7.17 -3.88 20.48
N SER A 87 8.09 -3.60 21.39
CA SER A 87 8.96 -4.60 22.02
C SER A 87 8.17 -5.46 23.01
N GLU A 88 7.33 -4.84 23.85
CA GLU A 88 6.40 -5.55 24.74
C GLU A 88 5.45 -6.46 23.96
N THR A 89 4.96 -5.99 22.81
CA THR A 89 4.08 -6.80 21.95
C THR A 89 4.83 -7.99 21.32
N ARG A 90 6.13 -7.83 20.98
CA ARG A 90 6.95 -8.85 20.30
C ARG A 90 7.47 -9.95 21.22
N ASP A 91 7.77 -9.65 22.48
CA ASP A 91 8.30 -10.64 23.43
C ASP A 91 7.28 -11.74 23.75
N SER A 92 5.98 -11.49 23.53
CA SER A 92 4.93 -12.50 23.65
C SER A 92 4.99 -13.62 22.59
N THR A 93 5.74 -13.45 21.49
CA THR A 93 5.60 -14.31 20.29
C THR A 93 6.85 -15.11 19.90
N THR A 94 7.86 -15.23 20.77
CA THR A 94 9.12 -15.91 20.38
C THR A 94 9.18 -17.37 20.86
N GLY A 95 8.60 -18.27 20.07
CA GLY A 95 8.80 -19.71 20.21
C GLY A 95 8.33 -20.47 18.97
N ALA A 96 9.22 -21.21 18.29
CA ALA A 96 8.90 -21.88 17.02
C ALA A 96 7.78 -22.94 17.11
N ARG A 97 7.48 -23.48 18.30
CA ARG A 97 6.29 -24.33 18.55
C ARG A 97 5.02 -23.55 18.89
N CYS A 98 5.14 -22.26 19.22
CA CYS A 98 4.02 -21.34 19.48
C CYS A 98 3.42 -20.82 18.17
N CYS A 99 4.24 -20.68 17.12
CA CYS A 99 3.86 -20.04 15.86
C CYS A 99 2.59 -20.64 15.22
N LEU A 100 2.46 -21.96 15.08
CA LEU A 100 1.24 -22.55 14.50
C LEU A 100 -0.03 -22.29 15.33
N ARG A 101 0.09 -22.17 16.65
CA ARG A 101 -1.03 -21.87 17.55
C ARG A 101 -1.37 -20.38 17.54
N THR A 102 -0.37 -19.51 17.50
CA THR A 102 -0.59 -18.06 17.38
C THR A 102 -1.16 -17.69 16.01
N TRP A 103 -0.80 -18.38 14.92
CA TRP A 103 -1.42 -18.13 13.61
C TRP A 103 -2.94 -18.32 13.62
N TRP A 104 -3.47 -19.27 14.40
CA TRP A 104 -4.91 -19.45 14.56
C TRP A 104 -5.56 -18.38 15.44
N GLU A 105 -4.88 -17.97 16.52
CA GLU A 105 -5.35 -16.90 17.39
C GLU A 105 -5.31 -15.53 16.67
N ASP A 106 -4.27 -15.22 15.91
CA ASP A 106 -4.14 -14.01 15.11
C ASP A 106 -5.18 -13.94 13.98
N LEU A 107 -5.47 -15.08 13.33
CA LEU A 107 -6.56 -15.18 12.35
C LEU A 107 -7.92 -14.92 13.02
N SER A 108 -8.10 -15.41 14.25
CA SER A 108 -9.31 -15.17 15.06
C SER A 108 -9.43 -13.71 15.53
N ILE A 109 -8.30 -13.05 15.81
CA ILE A 109 -8.23 -11.60 16.13
C ILE A 109 -8.62 -10.78 14.89
N LEU A 110 -8.14 -11.18 13.72
CA LEU A 110 -8.50 -10.56 12.44
C LEU A 110 -10.01 -10.67 12.16
N ALA A 111 -10.62 -11.80 12.53
CA ALA A 111 -12.06 -12.03 12.44
C ALA A 111 -12.87 -11.33 13.54
N ARG A 112 -12.24 -10.99 14.68
CA ARG A 112 -12.82 -10.22 15.79
C ARG A 112 -12.99 -8.75 15.45
N ILE A 113 -12.14 -8.20 14.58
CA ILE A 113 -12.21 -6.79 14.17
C ILE A 113 -13.26 -6.64 13.04
N PRO A 114 -14.38 -5.94 13.29
CA PRO A 114 -15.54 -5.96 12.39
C PRO A 114 -15.29 -5.25 11.04
N ILE A 115 -14.37 -4.27 11.00
CA ILE A 115 -14.05 -3.54 9.77
C ILE A 115 -13.17 -4.36 8.83
N LEU A 116 -12.14 -5.04 9.36
CA LEU A 116 -11.23 -5.85 8.56
C LEU A 116 -11.95 -7.05 7.94
N ARG A 117 -12.83 -7.71 8.71
CA ARG A 117 -13.64 -8.83 8.22
C ARG A 117 -14.46 -8.46 6.98
N ARG A 118 -15.08 -7.27 6.97
CA ARG A 118 -15.88 -6.80 5.82
C ARG A 118 -15.02 -6.60 4.58
N ILE A 119 -13.83 -6.00 4.74
CA ILE A 119 -12.90 -5.77 3.62
C ILE A 119 -12.38 -7.09 3.08
N THR A 120 -11.96 -8.02 3.94
CA THR A 120 -11.44 -9.33 3.51
C THR A 120 -12.50 -10.16 2.78
N ILE A 121 -13.74 -10.20 3.28
CA ILE A 121 -14.84 -10.92 2.62
C ILE A 121 -15.17 -10.27 1.27
N ALA A 122 -15.21 -8.94 1.20
CA ALA A 122 -15.47 -8.22 -0.04
C ALA A 122 -14.38 -8.46 -1.09
N LEU A 123 -13.10 -8.42 -0.69
CA LEU A 123 -11.96 -8.70 -1.58
C LEU A 123 -11.97 -10.15 -2.06
N PHE A 124 -12.24 -11.10 -1.17
CA PHE A 124 -12.32 -12.52 -1.51
C PHE A 124 -13.48 -12.80 -2.48
N GLY A 125 -14.66 -12.22 -2.22
CA GLY A 125 -15.81 -12.32 -3.11
C GLY A 125 -15.54 -11.71 -4.48
N CYS A 126 -14.93 -10.52 -4.53
CA CYS A 126 -14.55 -9.86 -5.78
C CYS A 126 -13.54 -10.70 -6.58
N TRP A 127 -12.50 -11.22 -5.91
CA TRP A 127 -11.51 -12.09 -6.51
C TRP A 127 -12.14 -13.37 -7.08
N PHE A 128 -13.02 -14.02 -6.31
CA PHE A 128 -13.73 -15.22 -6.73
C PHE A 128 -14.63 -14.97 -7.94
N CYS A 129 -15.47 -13.92 -7.90
CA CYS A 129 -16.33 -13.55 -9.02
C CYS A 129 -15.54 -13.22 -10.28
N THR A 130 -14.40 -12.52 -10.14
CA THR A 130 -13.52 -12.18 -11.26
C THR A 130 -12.87 -13.45 -11.83
N GLY A 131 -12.40 -14.36 -10.97
CA GLY A 131 -11.82 -15.63 -11.38
C GLY A 131 -12.81 -16.49 -12.14
N VAL A 132 -14.02 -16.69 -11.60
CA VAL A 132 -15.08 -17.47 -12.26
C VAL A 132 -15.49 -16.86 -13.60
N THR A 133 -15.61 -15.53 -13.67
CA THR A 133 -15.96 -14.84 -14.91
C THR A 133 -14.86 -14.98 -15.96
N TYR A 134 -13.60 -14.80 -15.57
CA TYR A 134 -12.46 -14.97 -16.46
C TYR A 134 -12.36 -16.39 -17.01
N TRP A 135 -12.41 -17.40 -16.14
CA TRP A 135 -12.37 -18.80 -16.54
C TRP A 135 -13.60 -19.18 -17.37
N GLY A 136 -14.79 -18.70 -17.00
CA GLY A 136 -16.03 -18.93 -17.74
C GLY A 136 -15.99 -18.38 -19.17
N ILE A 137 -15.48 -17.16 -19.36
CA ILE A 137 -15.29 -16.56 -20.69
C ILE A 137 -14.19 -17.30 -21.46
N SER A 138 -13.08 -17.64 -20.81
CA SER A 138 -11.97 -18.37 -21.44
C SER A 138 -12.36 -19.77 -21.92
N LEU A 139 -13.20 -20.48 -21.16
CA LEU A 139 -13.73 -21.80 -21.52
C LEU A 139 -14.80 -21.70 -22.62
N SER A 140 -15.60 -20.63 -22.64
CA SER A 140 -16.62 -20.38 -23.66
C SER A 140 -16.03 -19.85 -24.98
N GLY A 141 -14.79 -19.35 -24.95
CA GLY A 141 -14.09 -18.78 -26.11
C GLY A 141 -13.88 -19.76 -27.27
N THR A 142 -13.83 -21.07 -26.99
CA THR A 142 -13.67 -22.11 -28.02
C THR A 142 -14.98 -22.48 -28.73
N THR A 143 -16.12 -22.02 -28.21
CA THR A 143 -17.46 -22.33 -28.75
C THR A 143 -17.89 -21.35 -29.85
N PHE A 144 -17.19 -20.23 -30.04
CA PHE A 144 -17.47 -19.28 -31.12
C PHE A 144 -16.92 -19.79 -32.46
N ARG A 145 -17.72 -20.59 -33.17
CA ARG A 145 -17.54 -20.78 -34.62
C ARG A 145 -17.99 -19.50 -35.32
N LEU A 146 -17.03 -18.75 -35.86
CA LEU A 146 -17.29 -17.66 -36.80
C LEU A 146 -17.95 -18.24 -38.08
N PRO A 147 -18.95 -17.55 -38.67
CA PRO A 147 -19.47 -17.89 -40.00
C PRO A 147 -18.43 -17.63 -41.10
#